data_AF-A0A453HUR7-F1
#
_entry.id   AF-A0A453HUR7-F1
#
_cell.length_a   1.000
_cell.length_b   1.000
_cell.length_c   1.000
_cell.angle_alpha   90.00
_cell.angle_beta   90.00
_cell.angle_gamma   90.00
#
_symmetry.space_group_name_H-M   'P 1'
#
loop_
_entity.id
_entity.type
_entity.pdbx_description
1 polymer ?
#
loop_
_entity_poly.entity_id
_entity_poly.type
_entity_poly.pdbx_seq_one_letter_code
_entity_poly.pdbx_strand_id
1 'polypeptide(L)'
;MFPLLLHYLEVILLNVLFNSRFPDDPYDRMWQRYENVDGWTDVPNKSNGEIKNSTNDNYDAPSAVMRSASIPVNDSRMDLSWSSDSSMNVGVDPKFFLVLYFAELEAVQELRQFDVSVDNNPLASAFSPKFLLPTVLSGIVQGSNEHSISLVATSNSALQPLISAMEIYMLRPVNESTTDSLDGICYSSGYF
;
A
#
# COMPACT_ATOMS: atom_id res chain seq x y z
N MET A 1 -0.51 -11.41 12.59
CA MET A 1 -1.02 -10.74 13.80
C MET A 1 -0.87 -9.24 13.56
N PHE A 2 -1.93 -8.57 13.13
CA PHE A 2 -1.96 -7.10 13.06
C PHE A 2 -1.83 -6.55 14.48
N PRO A 3 -0.88 -5.64 14.77
CA PRO A 3 -0.91 -4.93 16.03
C PRO A 3 -2.17 -4.03 16.03
N LEU A 4 -3.07 -4.30 16.99
CA LEU A 4 -4.22 -3.45 17.26
C LEU A 4 -3.72 -2.03 17.60
N LEU A 5 -4.41 -1.02 17.07
CA LEU A 5 -4.15 0.42 17.19
C LEU A 5 -3.20 1.07 16.16
N LEU A 6 -3.51 0.87 14.87
CA LEU A 6 -3.21 1.86 13.85
C LEU A 6 -4.50 2.56 13.44
N HIS A 7 -4.63 3.84 13.81
CA HIS A 7 -5.71 4.67 13.28
C HIS A 7 -5.38 4.99 11.83
N TYR A 8 -6.16 4.36 10.94
CA TYR A 8 -6.09 4.47 9.49
C TYR A 8 -6.02 5.92 9.05
N LEU A 9 -5.05 6.21 8.20
CA LEU A 9 -5.18 7.36 7.34
C LEU A 9 -4.63 7.00 5.97
N GLU A 10 -5.56 6.56 5.13
CA GLU A 10 -5.47 6.36 3.68
C GLU A 10 -4.75 5.09 3.18
N VAL A 11 -5.56 4.15 2.69
CA VAL A 11 -5.13 3.10 1.75
C VAL A 11 -5.15 3.72 0.35
N ILE A 12 -3.98 3.90 -0.27
CA ILE A 12 -3.83 4.61 -1.55
C ILE A 12 -3.36 3.61 -2.59
N LEU A 13 -4.26 3.17 -3.46
CA LEU A 13 -3.92 2.30 -4.58
C LEU A 13 -3.41 3.09 -5.77
N LEU A 14 -2.69 2.45 -6.67
CA LEU A 14 -2.51 2.90 -8.04
C LEU A 14 -3.49 2.11 -8.94
N ASN A 15 -4.79 2.49 -8.86
CA ASN A 15 -5.99 2.04 -9.62
C ASN A 15 -6.74 0.82 -9.05
N VAL A 16 -8.08 0.68 -9.18
CA VAL A 16 -8.95 0.63 -10.38
C VAL A 16 -10.41 1.03 -10.04
N LEU A 17 -11.23 1.29 -11.08
CA LEU A 17 -12.71 1.41 -11.17
C LEU A 17 -13.57 0.37 -10.40
N PHE A 18 -13.01 -0.44 -9.53
CA PHE A 18 -13.72 -1.44 -8.73
C PHE A 18 -13.66 -1.05 -7.26
N ASN A 19 -14.84 -0.76 -6.71
CA ASN A 19 -15.08 -0.64 -5.28
C ASN A 19 -14.96 -2.04 -4.65
N SER A 20 -13.74 -2.55 -4.55
CA SER A 20 -13.42 -3.89 -4.03
C SER A 20 -13.59 -3.85 -2.52
N ARG A 21 -14.85 -4.01 -2.08
CA ARG A 21 -15.27 -4.12 -0.69
C ARG A 21 -15.61 -5.58 -0.39
N PHE A 22 -16.12 -5.84 0.81
CA PHE A 22 -16.72 -7.13 1.13
C PHE A 22 -17.67 -7.61 0.01
N PRO A 23 -17.54 -8.86 -0.49
CA PRO A 23 -16.78 -9.98 0.07
C PRO A 23 -15.35 -10.16 -0.47
N ASP A 24 -14.87 -9.30 -1.37
CA ASP A 24 -13.58 -9.50 -2.05
C ASP A 24 -12.37 -9.12 -1.18
N ASP A 25 -12.57 -8.24 -0.19
CA ASP A 25 -11.58 -7.93 0.84
C ASP A 25 -12.08 -8.39 2.22
N PRO A 26 -11.39 -9.34 2.89
CA PRO A 26 -11.78 -9.81 4.22
C PRO A 26 -11.71 -8.72 5.30
N TYR A 27 -10.94 -7.65 5.07
CA TYR A 27 -10.81 -6.52 5.98
C TYR A 27 -11.66 -5.31 5.56
N ASP A 28 -12.49 -5.45 4.51
CA ASP A 28 -13.37 -4.40 3.97
C ASP A 28 -12.65 -3.05 3.74
N ARG A 29 -11.36 -3.10 3.36
CA ARG A 29 -10.58 -1.89 3.09
C ARG A 29 -11.09 -1.23 1.81
N MET A 30 -11.09 0.09 1.81
CA MET A 30 -11.34 0.85 0.59
C MET A 30 -10.05 1.02 -0.19
N TRP A 31 -10.13 0.64 -1.45
CA TRP A 31 -9.03 0.56 -2.40
C TRP A 31 -9.30 1.59 -3.51
N GLN A 32 -8.52 2.68 -3.59
CA GLN A 32 -8.80 3.84 -4.47
C GLN A 32 -7.63 4.25 -5.36
N ARG A 33 -7.92 4.75 -6.58
CA ARG A 33 -6.91 5.24 -7.53
C ARG A 33 -6.07 6.40 -6.96
N TYR A 34 -4.75 6.30 -7.13
CA TYR A 34 -3.77 7.33 -6.84
C TYR A 34 -3.90 8.41 -7.88
N GLU A 35 -3.38 9.59 -7.55
CA GLU A 35 -3.40 10.76 -8.41
C GLU A 35 -3.11 10.44 -9.88
N ASN A 36 -3.71 11.23 -10.78
CA ASN A 36 -3.44 11.09 -12.20
C ASN A 36 -2.08 11.70 -12.53
N VAL A 37 -1.02 10.90 -12.39
CA VAL A 37 0.36 11.31 -12.67
C VAL A 37 0.61 11.28 -14.17
N ASP A 38 1.03 12.42 -14.72
CA ASP A 38 1.43 12.52 -16.13
C ASP A 38 2.62 11.60 -16.42
N GLY A 39 2.54 10.86 -17.53
CA GLY A 39 3.57 9.90 -17.91
C GLY A 39 3.44 8.54 -17.22
N TRP A 40 2.38 8.27 -16.45
CA TRP A 40 2.07 6.93 -15.97
C TRP A 40 0.91 6.32 -16.74
N THR A 41 0.88 5.00 -16.78
CA THR A 41 -0.24 4.23 -17.32
C THR A 41 -0.67 3.16 -16.34
N ASP A 42 -1.96 3.17 -16.11
CA ASP A 42 -2.63 2.24 -15.21
C ASP A 42 -3.16 1.07 -16.02
N VAL A 43 -2.77 -0.14 -15.65
CA VAL A 43 -3.10 -1.35 -16.39
C VAL A 43 -3.98 -2.25 -15.52
N PRO A 44 -5.31 -2.05 -15.56
CA PRO A 44 -6.25 -2.88 -14.81
C PRO A 44 -6.33 -4.29 -15.40
N ASN A 45 -6.46 -5.31 -14.55
CA ASN A 45 -6.63 -6.70 -14.96
C ASN A 45 -5.59 -7.15 -16.01
N LYS A 46 -4.33 -6.75 -15.82
CA LYS A 46 -3.25 -7.00 -16.78
C LYS A 46 -3.03 -8.49 -17.03
N SER A 47 -3.39 -9.32 -16.04
CA SER A 47 -3.39 -10.78 -16.18
C SER A 47 -4.74 -11.38 -15.81
N ASN A 48 -5.13 -12.41 -16.58
CA ASN A 48 -6.28 -13.26 -16.29
C ASN A 48 -5.91 -14.49 -15.44
N GLY A 49 -4.63 -14.66 -15.10
CA GLY A 49 -4.16 -15.78 -14.30
C GLY A 49 -4.55 -15.66 -12.83
N GLU A 50 -4.59 -16.80 -12.15
CA GLU A 50 -4.83 -16.88 -10.71
C GLU A 50 -3.62 -16.32 -9.95
N ILE A 51 -3.88 -15.36 -9.05
CA ILE A 51 -2.88 -14.85 -8.12
C ILE A 51 -2.59 -15.96 -7.11
N LYS A 52 -1.33 -16.37 -7.02
CA LYS A 52 -0.90 -17.41 -6.09
C LYS A 52 -0.89 -16.86 -4.67
N ASN A 53 -1.25 -17.70 -3.72
CA ASN A 53 -1.06 -17.39 -2.30
C ASN A 53 0.43 -17.34 -1.99
N SER A 54 0.88 -16.22 -1.46
CA SER A 54 2.24 -16.09 -0.93
C SER A 54 2.26 -16.58 0.51
N THR A 55 3.23 -17.41 0.87
CA THR A 55 3.35 -17.95 2.24
C THR A 55 3.63 -16.89 3.29
N ASN A 56 4.02 -15.68 2.86
CA ASN A 56 4.40 -14.57 3.71
C ASN A 56 3.50 -13.34 3.53
N ASP A 57 2.40 -13.46 2.79
CA ASP A 57 1.44 -12.37 2.66
C ASP A 57 0.48 -12.41 3.86
N ASN A 58 0.81 -11.65 4.89
CA ASN A 58 -0.05 -11.45 6.07
C ASN A 58 -1.01 -10.27 5.91
N TYR A 59 -1.01 -9.61 4.75
CA TYR A 59 -1.76 -8.39 4.50
C TYR A 59 -3.01 -8.66 3.64
N ASP A 60 -3.11 -9.87 3.05
CA ASP A 60 -4.23 -10.40 2.28
C ASP A 60 -4.84 -9.38 1.31
N ALA A 61 -3.99 -8.74 0.49
CA ALA A 61 -4.50 -7.81 -0.52
C ALA A 61 -5.42 -8.56 -1.52
N PRO A 62 -6.57 -7.99 -1.92
CA PRO A 62 -7.50 -8.67 -2.82
C PRO A 62 -6.83 -9.09 -4.14
N SER A 63 -7.20 -10.25 -4.68
CA SER A 63 -6.60 -10.71 -5.95
C SER A 63 -6.90 -9.79 -7.13
N ALA A 64 -7.99 -9.02 -7.09
CA ALA A 64 -8.28 -7.99 -8.10
C ALA A 64 -7.26 -6.84 -8.06
N VAL A 65 -6.85 -6.44 -6.85
CA VAL A 65 -5.79 -5.46 -6.62
C VAL A 65 -4.46 -5.99 -7.13
N MET A 66 -4.10 -7.21 -6.75
CA MET A 66 -2.84 -7.82 -7.17
C MET A 66 -2.76 -8.14 -8.67
N ARG A 67 -3.86 -8.05 -9.43
CA ARG A 67 -3.90 -8.21 -10.91
C ARG A 67 -3.82 -6.90 -11.68
N SER A 68 -3.76 -5.79 -10.95
CA SER A 68 -3.63 -4.46 -11.51
C SER A 68 -2.26 -3.91 -11.16
N ALA A 69 -1.74 -3.04 -12.02
CA ALA A 69 -0.50 -2.34 -11.74
C ALA A 69 -0.46 -1.02 -12.48
N SER A 70 0.38 -0.13 -11.98
CA SER A 70 0.74 1.09 -12.68
C SER A 70 2.21 1.05 -13.07
N ILE A 71 2.50 1.60 -14.24
CA ILE A 71 3.82 1.60 -14.86
C ILE A 71 4.13 3.00 -15.40
N PRO A 72 5.40 3.45 -15.34
CA PRO A 72 5.79 4.66 -16.04
C PRO A 72 5.85 4.41 -17.55
N VAL A 73 5.52 5.41 -18.35
CA VAL A 73 5.45 5.33 -19.82
C VAL A 73 6.84 5.56 -20.40
N ASN A 74 7.47 4.49 -20.89
CA ASN A 74 8.80 4.55 -21.52
C ASN A 74 9.89 5.17 -20.63
N ASP A 75 9.74 5.07 -19.30
CA ASP A 75 10.71 5.57 -18.33
C ASP A 75 11.28 4.41 -17.49
N SER A 76 12.51 4.59 -17.01
CA SER A 76 13.15 3.67 -16.07
C SER A 76 12.85 4.02 -14.62
N ARG A 77 12.20 5.17 -14.36
CA ARG A 77 11.92 5.66 -12.99
C ARG A 77 10.44 5.95 -12.78
N MET A 78 9.97 5.68 -11.56
CA MET A 78 8.62 5.98 -11.09
C MET A 78 8.71 6.50 -9.66
N ASP A 79 8.22 7.71 -9.40
CA ASP A 79 8.23 8.36 -8.08
C ASP A 79 6.80 8.64 -7.59
N LEU A 80 6.43 8.08 -6.44
CA LEU A 80 5.14 8.31 -5.79
C LEU A 80 5.38 9.23 -4.59
N SER A 81 4.76 10.40 -4.56
CA SER A 81 4.86 11.32 -3.43
C SER A 81 3.56 11.37 -2.63
N TRP A 82 3.69 11.58 -1.33
CA TRP A 82 2.57 11.91 -0.45
C TRP A 82 3.04 12.88 0.63
N SER A 83 2.11 13.65 1.15
CA SER A 83 2.35 14.54 2.28
C SER A 83 1.20 14.46 3.26
N SER A 84 1.47 14.76 4.53
CA SER A 84 0.39 14.95 5.47
C SER A 84 -0.29 16.29 5.25
N ASP A 85 -1.61 16.29 5.10
CA ASP A 85 -2.38 17.52 5.08
C ASP A 85 -2.68 18.04 6.51
N SER A 86 -3.08 19.31 6.58
CA SER A 86 -3.41 19.98 7.85
C SER A 86 -4.64 19.41 8.58
N SER A 87 -5.52 18.68 7.89
CA SER A 87 -6.72 18.04 8.44
C SER A 87 -6.40 16.73 9.18
N MET A 88 -5.27 16.10 8.85
CA MET A 88 -4.84 14.80 9.40
C MET A 88 -4.43 14.85 10.88
N ASN A 89 -4.24 16.05 11.47
CA ASN A 89 -3.84 16.26 12.88
C ASN A 89 -2.65 15.37 13.29
N VAL A 90 -1.60 15.34 12.46
CA VAL A 90 -0.49 14.38 12.55
C VAL A 90 0.47 14.61 13.73
N GLY A 91 0.30 15.71 14.46
CA GLY A 91 1.18 16.09 15.56
C GLY A 91 2.54 16.58 15.08
N VAL A 92 3.52 16.59 15.99
CA VAL A 92 4.91 16.93 15.69
C VAL A 92 5.64 15.64 15.32
N ASP A 93 6.30 15.63 14.16
CA ASP A 93 7.17 14.54 13.71
C ASP A 93 6.45 13.18 13.56
N PRO A 94 5.44 13.11 12.67
CA PRO A 94 4.66 11.90 12.48
C PRO A 94 5.50 10.76 11.92
N LYS A 95 5.08 9.54 12.22
CA LYS A 95 5.65 8.33 11.64
C LYS A 95 4.62 7.65 10.76
N PHE A 96 5.06 7.15 9.62
CA PHE A 96 4.24 6.39 8.70
C PHE A 96 4.80 4.99 8.51
N PHE A 97 3.93 4.00 8.49
CA PHE A 97 4.23 2.63 8.12
C PHE A 97 3.70 2.37 6.72
N LEU A 98 4.60 1.97 5.83
CA LEU A 98 4.32 1.72 4.43
C LEU A 98 4.21 0.23 4.16
N VAL A 99 3.29 -0.13 3.28
CA VAL A 99 3.16 -1.48 2.72
C VAL A 99 3.03 -1.34 1.20
N LEU A 100 4.03 -1.81 0.46
CA LEU A 100 4.10 -1.74 -0.99
C LEU A 100 3.90 -3.14 -1.57
N TYR A 101 2.96 -3.26 -2.51
CA TYR A 101 2.54 -4.52 -3.10
C TYR A 101 3.00 -4.64 -4.54
N PHE A 102 3.60 -5.77 -4.87
CA PHE A 102 4.13 -6.07 -6.19
C PHE A 102 3.72 -7.47 -6.63
N ALA A 103 3.34 -7.60 -7.89
CA ALA A 103 3.25 -8.87 -8.59
C ALA A 103 3.68 -8.66 -10.05
N GLU A 104 4.45 -9.60 -10.61
CA GLU A 104 4.70 -9.57 -12.05
C GLU A 104 3.46 -10.10 -12.76
N LEU A 105 2.96 -9.33 -13.74
CA LEU A 105 1.69 -9.57 -14.40
C LEU A 105 1.88 -9.98 -15.87
N GLU A 106 3.09 -9.83 -16.40
CA GLU A 106 3.45 -10.24 -17.75
C GLU A 106 4.17 -11.59 -17.69
N ALA A 107 3.71 -12.55 -18.49
CA ALA A 107 4.37 -13.85 -18.67
C ALA A 107 5.51 -13.72 -19.69
N VAL A 108 6.49 -12.87 -19.37
CA VAL A 108 7.59 -12.47 -20.26
C VAL A 108 8.90 -13.13 -19.84
N GLN A 109 9.83 -13.31 -20.79
CA GLN A 109 11.17 -13.85 -20.50
C GLN A 109 12.13 -12.74 -20.07
N GLU A 110 11.80 -11.50 -20.45
CA GLU A 110 12.47 -10.27 -20.09
C GLU A 110 12.48 -10.06 -18.57
N LEU A 111 13.61 -9.62 -18.05
CA LEU A 111 13.77 -9.35 -16.63
C LEU A 111 13.16 -7.99 -16.29
N ARG A 112 12.24 -8.00 -15.32
CA ARG A 112 11.88 -6.79 -14.56
C ARG A 112 12.67 -6.76 -13.26
N GLN A 113 13.51 -5.74 -13.11
CA GLN A 113 14.33 -5.56 -11.92
C GLN A 113 14.50 -4.07 -11.60
N PHE A 114 14.25 -3.68 -10.35
CA PHE A 114 14.36 -2.28 -9.94
C PHE A 114 14.78 -2.16 -8.48
N ASP A 115 15.42 -1.05 -8.14
CA ASP A 115 15.64 -0.64 -6.75
C ASP A 115 14.39 0.07 -6.22
N VAL A 116 14.11 -0.12 -4.94
CA VAL A 116 12.98 0.50 -4.22
C VAL A 116 13.56 1.30 -3.07
N SER A 117 13.22 2.58 -2.99
CA SER A 117 13.64 3.46 -1.89
C SER A 117 12.50 4.34 -1.40
N VAL A 118 12.62 4.79 -0.15
CA VAL A 118 11.72 5.78 0.47
C VAL A 118 12.58 6.90 1.03
N ASP A 119 12.32 8.14 0.62
CA ASP A 119 13.12 9.34 0.97
C ASP A 119 14.61 9.15 0.71
N ASN A 120 14.95 8.55 -0.43
CA ASN A 120 16.31 8.15 -0.83
C ASN A 120 16.97 7.08 0.05
N ASN A 121 16.27 6.52 1.04
CA ASN A 121 16.75 5.39 1.83
C ASN A 121 16.35 4.07 1.15
N PRO A 122 17.29 3.14 0.91
CA PRO A 122 16.99 1.90 0.21
C PRO A 122 16.08 0.99 1.06
N LEU A 123 14.98 0.54 0.45
CA LEU A 123 14.06 -0.46 1.02
C LEU A 123 14.33 -1.86 0.46
N ALA A 124 14.60 -1.95 -0.85
CA ALA A 124 15.05 -3.16 -1.51
C ALA A 124 15.96 -2.81 -2.69
N SER A 125 16.97 -3.64 -2.96
CA SER A 125 17.85 -3.47 -4.11
C SER A 125 17.73 -4.65 -5.06
N ALA A 126 17.84 -4.39 -6.36
CA ALA A 126 17.71 -5.37 -7.44
C ALA A 126 16.45 -6.25 -7.26
N PHE A 127 15.35 -5.64 -6.82
CA PHE A 127 14.09 -6.32 -6.56
C PHE A 127 13.45 -6.77 -7.87
N SER A 128 13.05 -8.03 -7.92
CA SER A 128 12.36 -8.62 -9.06
C SER A 128 11.05 -9.28 -8.60
N PRO A 129 9.89 -8.72 -8.97
CA PRO A 129 8.60 -9.34 -8.67
C PRO A 129 8.46 -10.66 -9.43
N LYS A 130 7.67 -11.59 -8.86
CA LYS A 130 7.47 -12.93 -9.43
C LYS A 130 6.11 -13.03 -10.11
N PHE A 131 6.06 -13.78 -11.21
CA PHE A 131 4.86 -13.89 -12.03
C PHE A 131 3.69 -14.47 -11.23
N LEU A 132 2.62 -13.68 -11.10
CA LEU A 132 1.40 -13.95 -10.34
C LEU A 132 1.64 -14.35 -8.88
N LEU A 133 2.76 -13.91 -8.29
CA LEU A 133 3.05 -14.16 -6.88
C LEU A 133 3.20 -12.82 -6.14
N PRO A 134 2.25 -12.46 -5.27
CA PRO A 134 2.31 -11.27 -4.43
C PRO A 134 3.58 -11.24 -3.59
N THR A 135 4.26 -10.11 -3.64
CA THR A 135 5.41 -9.79 -2.79
C THR A 135 5.17 -8.44 -2.16
N VAL A 136 5.43 -8.35 -0.86
CA VAL A 136 5.20 -7.16 -0.06
C VAL A 136 6.52 -6.64 0.47
N LEU A 137 6.75 -5.34 0.31
CA LEU A 137 7.84 -4.61 0.96
C LEU A 137 7.22 -3.62 1.95
N SER A 138 7.77 -3.54 3.16
CA SER A 138 7.25 -2.65 4.19
C SER A 138 8.35 -1.88 4.88
N GLY A 139 8.09 -0.63 5.26
CA GLY A 139 9.06 0.24 5.91
C GLY A 139 8.40 1.26 6.83
N ILE A 140 9.21 1.94 7.64
CA ILE A 140 8.76 3.08 8.45
C ILE A 140 9.52 4.32 7.99
N VAL A 141 8.79 5.42 7.81
CA VAL A 141 9.35 6.74 7.55
C VAL A 141 8.86 7.72 8.61
N GLN A 142 9.62 8.78 8.83
CA GLN A 142 9.35 9.77 9.87
C GLN A 142 9.60 11.18 9.34
N GLY A 143 8.75 12.11 9.74
CA GLY A 143 8.87 13.52 9.41
C GLY A 143 7.56 14.09 8.89
N SER A 144 7.46 15.42 8.93
CA SER A 144 6.28 16.17 8.46
C SER A 144 6.42 16.69 7.03
N ASN A 145 7.55 16.39 6.37
CA ASN A 145 7.81 16.85 5.01
C ASN A 145 7.09 15.95 4.01
N GLU A 146 7.04 16.36 2.75
CA GLU A 146 6.66 15.45 1.67
C GLU A 146 7.61 14.26 1.64
N HIS A 147 7.02 13.07 1.53
CA HIS A 147 7.73 11.81 1.41
C HIS A 147 7.61 11.29 -0.02
N SER A 148 8.60 10.49 -0.45
CA SER A 148 8.60 9.92 -1.80
C SER A 148 9.08 8.47 -1.81
N ILE A 149 8.32 7.60 -2.48
CA ILE A 149 8.73 6.25 -2.87
C ILE A 149 9.29 6.32 -4.29
N SER A 150 10.51 5.85 -4.48
CA SER A 150 11.14 5.77 -5.80
C SER A 150 11.35 4.32 -6.22
N LEU A 151 10.91 3.99 -7.43
CA LEU A 151 11.20 2.74 -8.12
C LEU A 151 12.10 3.05 -9.31
N VAL A 152 13.31 2.47 -9.34
CA VAL A 152 14.30 2.76 -10.39
C VAL A 152 14.77 1.47 -11.01
N ALA A 153 14.50 1.27 -12.29
CA ALA A 153 14.96 0.10 -13.04
C ALA A 153 16.49 0.00 -13.02
N THR A 154 17.00 -1.20 -12.75
CA THR A 154 18.44 -1.45 -12.81
C THR A 154 18.89 -1.53 -14.27
N SER A 155 20.20 -1.43 -14.51
CA SER A 155 20.77 -1.59 -15.85
C SER A 155 20.52 -2.98 -16.47
N ASN A 156 20.12 -3.97 -15.67
CA ASN A 156 19.81 -5.33 -16.12
C ASN A 156 18.33 -5.50 -16.50
N SER A 157 17.48 -4.52 -16.19
CA SER A 157 16.05 -4.60 -16.46
C SER A 157 15.74 -4.21 -17.89
N ALA A 158 15.01 -5.07 -18.60
CA ALA A 158 14.47 -4.76 -19.92
C ALA A 158 13.08 -4.12 -19.84
N LEU A 159 12.45 -4.18 -18.66
CA LEU A 159 11.09 -3.72 -18.42
C LEU A 159 11.08 -2.55 -17.43
N GLN A 160 10.10 -1.67 -17.58
CA GLN A 160 9.84 -0.56 -16.65
C GLN A 160 9.56 -1.08 -15.22
N PRO A 161 9.73 -0.29 -14.15
CA PRO A 161 9.22 -0.69 -12.83
C PRO A 161 7.69 -0.80 -12.86
N LEU A 162 7.12 -1.51 -11.89
CA LEU A 162 5.68 -1.56 -11.68
C LEU A 162 5.37 -1.57 -10.19
N ILE A 163 4.15 -1.17 -9.84
CA ILE A 163 3.58 -1.35 -8.50
C ILE A 163 2.11 -1.72 -8.63
N SER A 164 1.68 -2.69 -7.83
CA SER A 164 0.28 -3.14 -7.81
C SER A 164 -0.56 -2.31 -6.85
N ALA A 165 -0.04 -2.06 -5.65
CA ALA A 165 -0.72 -1.26 -4.63
C ALA A 165 0.25 -0.67 -3.61
N MET A 166 -0.24 0.29 -2.84
CA MET A 166 0.40 0.70 -1.60
C MET A 166 -0.64 0.97 -0.50
N GLU A 167 -0.22 0.84 0.74
CA GLU A 167 -0.94 1.31 1.92
C GLU A 167 0.02 2.16 2.74
N ILE A 168 -0.48 3.28 3.26
CA ILE A 168 0.29 4.17 4.12
C ILE A 168 -0.50 4.33 5.41
N TYR A 169 0.14 4.01 6.52
CA TYR A 169 -0.50 4.04 7.83
C TYR A 169 0.20 5.07 8.70
N MET A 170 -0.53 6.04 9.23
CA MET A 170 0.02 6.91 10.26
C MET A 170 0.10 6.16 11.60
N LEU A 171 1.31 6.08 12.14
CA LEU A 171 1.55 5.53 13.48
C LEU A 171 1.19 6.60 14.51
N ARG A 172 0.04 6.46 15.17
CA ARG A 172 -0.28 7.28 16.34
C ARG A 172 0.38 6.68 17.58
N PRO A 173 1.10 7.47 18.40
CA PRO A 173 1.47 7.05 19.73
C PRO A 173 0.18 6.71 20.49
N VAL A 174 0.05 5.47 20.94
CA VAL A 174 -1.02 5.11 21.88
C VAL A 174 -0.67 5.77 23.20
N ASN A 175 -1.22 6.95 23.44
CA ASN A 175 -1.37 7.40 24.82
C ASN A 175 -2.40 6.46 25.43
N GLU A 176 -2.00 5.62 26.37
CA GLU A 176 -2.92 4.85 27.20
C GLU A 176 -3.78 5.82 28.03
N SER A 177 -4.79 6.42 27.41
CA SER A 177 -5.97 6.93 28.13
C SER A 177 -7.07 5.93 27.90
N THR A 178 -7.18 5.03 28.87
CA THR A 178 -8.29 4.16 29.21
C THR A 178 -9.63 4.60 28.63
N THR A 179 -10.36 3.63 28.07
CA THR A 179 -11.83 3.58 27.96
C THR A 179 -12.54 4.66 28.76
N ASP A 180 -13.30 5.52 28.08
CA ASP A 180 -14.23 6.43 28.74
C ASP A 180 -15.13 5.60 29.67
N SER A 181 -15.09 5.89 30.96
CA SER A 181 -15.85 5.18 31.99
C SER A 181 -17.37 5.38 31.90
N LEU A 182 -17.87 6.01 30.83
CA LEU A 182 -19.29 6.31 30.61
C LEU A 182 -20.06 5.21 29.88
N ASP A 183 -19.41 4.16 29.35
CA ASP A 183 -20.11 3.03 28.71
C ASP A 183 -20.74 2.02 29.71
N GLY A 184 -20.95 2.45 30.96
CA GLY A 184 -21.42 1.62 32.07
C GLY A 184 -22.80 1.95 32.63
N ILE A 185 -23.62 2.83 32.04
CA ILE A 185 -24.98 3.09 32.55
C ILE A 185 -25.98 2.15 31.87
N CYS A 186 -26.01 0.91 32.35
CA CYS A 186 -27.18 0.04 32.20
C CYS A 186 -28.29 0.59 33.10
N TYR A 187 -29.35 1.16 32.52
CA TYR A 187 -30.57 1.44 33.28
C TYR A 187 -31.23 0.10 33.63
N SER A 188 -31.01 -0.39 34.85
CA SER A 188 -31.88 -1.44 35.41
C SER A 188 -33.24 -0.81 35.69
N SER A 189 -34.19 -0.99 34.78
CA SER A 189 -35.60 -0.82 35.12
C SER A 189 -36.04 -2.04 35.92
N GLY A 190 -36.32 -1.83 37.20
CA GLY A 190 -37.01 -2.78 38.06
C GLY A 190 -37.57 -2.02 39.25
N TYR A 191 -38.90 -2.00 39.38
CA TYR A 191 -39.63 -2.56 40.51
C TYR A 191 -41.14 -2.21 40.42
N PHE A 192 -41.93 -3.29 40.51
CA PHE A 192 -43.35 -3.48 40.88
C PHE A 192 -44.46 -2.65 40.21
#